data_AF-A0A958KY90-F1
#
_entry.id   AF-A0A958KY90-F1
#
_cell.length_a   1.000
_cell.length_b   1.000
_cell.length_c   1.000
_cell.angle_alpha   90.00
_cell.angle_beta   90.00
_cell.angle_gamma   90.00
#
_symmetry.space_group_name_H-M   'P 1'
#
loop_
_entity.id
_entity.type
_entity.pdbx_description
1 polymer ?
#
loop_
_entity_poly.entity_id
_entity_poly.type
_entity_poly.pdbx_seq_one_letter_code
_entity_poly.pdbx_strand_id
1 'polypeptide(L)'
;MSYSPDEVMSVCNFLKQTPEGSLRKMLVDAKLTDAHFRLLMKLAKGGSEEDFIEAFQNESMGKLRLNAKEMPLKEVLWGVCKAKLVTLGLLPARAEAAKAA
;
A
#
# COMPACT_ATOMS: atom_id res chain seq x y z
N MET A 1 -0.60 -15.28 0.21
CA MET A 1 -1.74 -15.21 -0.72
C MET A 1 -1.51 -14.02 -1.62
N SER A 2 -1.60 -14.17 -2.94
CA SER A 2 -1.28 -13.09 -3.89
C SER A 2 -2.56 -12.51 -4.50
N TYR A 3 -2.64 -11.18 -4.57
CA TYR A 3 -3.72 -10.47 -5.25
C TYR A 3 -3.50 -10.48 -6.77
N SER A 4 -4.59 -10.51 -7.55
CA SER A 4 -4.47 -10.46 -9.01
C SER A 4 -3.95 -9.10 -9.48
N PRO A 5 -3.31 -9.02 -10.66
CA PRO A 5 -2.87 -7.75 -11.22
C PRO A 5 -4.01 -6.73 -11.33
N ASP A 6 -5.23 -7.15 -11.70
CA ASP A 6 -6.40 -6.27 -11.83
C ASP A 6 -6.86 -5.66 -10.49
N GLU A 7 -6.82 -6.45 -9.41
CA GLU A 7 -7.12 -5.99 -8.06
C GLU A 7 -6.12 -4.90 -7.64
N VAL A 8 -4.84 -5.14 -7.88
CA VAL A 8 -3.76 -4.21 -7.52
C VAL A 8 -3.77 -2.96 -8.40
N MET A 9 -4.05 -3.11 -9.70
CA MET A 9 -4.19 -1.99 -10.63
C MET A 9 -5.34 -1.07 -10.22
N SER A 10 -6.47 -1.64 -9.79
CA SER A 10 -7.61 -0.87 -9.27
C SER A 10 -7.23 -0.04 -8.04
N VAL A 11 -6.43 -0.59 -7.12
CA VAL A 11 -5.87 0.15 -5.98
C VAL A 11 -4.94 1.27 -6.45
N CYS A 12 -4.03 1.00 -7.39
CA CYS A 12 -3.10 2.00 -7.92
C CYS A 12 -3.86 3.18 -8.54
N ASN A 13 -4.88 2.88 -9.35
CA ASN A 13 -5.75 3.88 -9.98
C ASN A 13 -6.51 4.70 -8.94
N PHE A 14 -7.07 4.05 -7.92
CA PHE A 14 -7.70 4.75 -6.80
C PHE A 14 -6.75 5.72 -6.09
N LEU A 15 -5.52 5.29 -5.80
CA LEU A 15 -4.50 6.12 -5.15
C LEU A 15 -4.04 7.29 -6.04
N LYS A 16 -3.99 7.10 -7.36
CA LYS A 16 -3.60 8.16 -8.31
C LYS A 16 -4.72 9.17 -8.57
N GLN A 17 -5.97 8.73 -8.62
CA GLN A 17 -7.12 9.55 -8.98
C GLN A 17 -7.75 10.26 -7.77
N THR A 18 -7.60 9.72 -6.57
CA THR A 18 -8.18 10.32 -5.37
C THR A 18 -7.26 11.43 -4.83
N PRO A 19 -7.80 12.62 -4.47
CA PRO A 19 -7.02 13.67 -3.86
C PRO A 19 -6.32 13.20 -2.58
N GLU A 20 -5.03 13.54 -2.42
CA GLU A 20 -4.22 13.10 -1.26
C GLU A 20 -4.83 13.49 0.08
N GLY A 21 -5.46 14.67 0.18
CA GLY A 21 -6.14 15.09 1.40
C GLY A 21 -7.28 14.16 1.81
N SER A 22 -8.02 13.60 0.84
CA SER A 22 -9.08 12.62 1.08
C SER A 22 -8.48 11.25 1.40
N LEU A 23 -7.49 10.81 0.64
CA LEU A 23 -6.77 9.55 0.90
C LEU A 23 -6.17 9.53 2.30
N ARG A 24 -5.56 10.62 2.73
CA ARG A 24 -4.98 10.74 4.07
C ARG A 24 -6.03 10.55 5.15
N LYS A 25 -7.20 11.17 5.01
CA LYS A 25 -8.32 11.01 5.97
C LYS A 25 -8.87 9.58 6.00
N MET A 26 -8.82 8.86 4.88
CA MET A 26 -9.33 7.49 4.77
C MET A 26 -8.34 6.42 5.23
N LEU A 27 -7.06 6.59 4.85
CA LEU A 27 -6.02 5.59 5.04
C LEU A 27 -5.26 5.78 6.34
N VAL A 28 -5.03 7.01 6.80
CA VAL A 28 -4.19 7.26 7.97
C VAL A 28 -4.94 6.97 9.26
N ASP A 29 -4.32 6.15 10.12
CA ASP A 29 -4.81 5.83 11.46
C ASP A 29 -3.64 5.48 12.40
N ALA A 30 -3.93 4.81 13.52
CA ALA A 30 -2.95 4.40 14.51
C ALA A 30 -1.92 3.38 13.97
N LYS A 31 -2.27 2.58 12.95
CA LYS A 31 -1.39 1.57 12.35
C LYS A 31 -0.76 2.12 11.07
N LEU A 32 -1.57 2.60 10.14
CA LEU A 32 -1.10 3.24 8.92
C LEU A 32 -0.83 4.71 9.21
N THR A 33 0.33 4.99 9.78
CA THR A 33 0.73 6.36 10.10
C THR A 33 0.95 7.21 8.84
N ASP A 34 1.08 8.52 9.02
CA ASP A 34 1.38 9.44 7.93
C ASP A 34 2.66 9.09 7.15
N ALA A 35 3.64 8.48 7.82
CA ALA A 35 4.87 8.06 7.19
C ALA A 35 4.66 6.87 6.24
N HIS A 36 3.82 5.90 6.63
CA HIS A 36 3.39 4.82 5.74
C HIS A 36 2.61 5.36 4.54
N PHE A 37 1.69 6.28 4.78
CA PHE A 37 0.90 6.90 3.72
C PHE A 37 1.78 7.60 2.68
N ARG A 38 2.72 8.46 3.11
CA ARG A 38 3.66 9.13 2.19
C ARG A 38 4.50 8.13 1.40
N LEU A 39 4.91 7.03 2.03
CA LEU A 39 5.70 6.00 1.38
C LEU A 39 4.89 5.23 0.33
N LEU A 40 3.62 4.89 0.64
CA LEU A 40 2.68 4.29 -0.29
C LEU A 40 2.41 5.21 -1.50
N MET A 41 2.20 6.51 -1.25
CA MET A 41 1.99 7.49 -2.33
C MET A 41 3.22 7.63 -3.23
N LYS A 42 4.43 7.57 -2.67
CA LYS A 42 5.68 7.55 -3.45
C LYS A 42 5.76 6.32 -4.36
N LEU A 43 5.35 5.14 -3.88
CA LEU A 43 5.31 3.93 -4.71
C LEU A 43 4.26 4.06 -5.82
N ALA A 44 3.04 4.49 -5.48
CA ALA A 44 1.96 4.61 -6.45
C ALA A 44 2.24 5.66 -7.53
N LYS A 45 2.86 6.80 -7.18
CA LYS A 45 3.10 7.91 -8.12
C LYS A 45 4.51 7.93 -8.72
N GLY A 46 5.46 7.18 -8.17
CA GLY A 46 6.86 7.21 -8.56
C GLY A 46 7.20 6.38 -9.81
N GLY A 47 6.29 5.52 -10.27
CA GLY A 47 6.51 4.63 -11.41
C GLY A 47 5.24 4.36 -12.22
N SER A 48 5.33 3.41 -13.15
CA SER A 48 4.18 2.93 -13.92
C SER A 48 3.22 2.12 -13.03
N GLU A 49 2.04 1.80 -13.55
CA GLU A 49 1.11 0.87 -12.86
C GLU A 49 1.72 -0.52 -12.74
N GLU A 50 2.46 -0.98 -13.76
CA GLU A 50 3.18 -2.26 -13.76
C GLU A 50 4.26 -2.29 -12.66
N ASP A 51 5.04 -1.22 -12.49
CA ASP A 51 6.03 -1.11 -11.41
C ASP A 51 5.36 -1.24 -10.03
N PHE A 52 4.17 -0.64 -9.86
CA PHE A 52 3.42 -0.73 -8.62
C PHE A 52 2.87 -2.15 -8.39
N ILE A 53 2.35 -2.81 -9.42
CA ILE A 53 1.85 -4.19 -9.33
C ILE A 53 2.98 -5.12 -8.89
N GLU A 54 4.15 -5.02 -9.53
CA GLU A 54 5.32 -5.83 -9.19
C GLU A 54 5.77 -5.57 -7.74
N ALA A 55 5.84 -4.30 -7.33
CA ALA A 55 6.22 -3.93 -5.96
C ALA A 55 5.22 -4.46 -4.92
N PHE A 56 3.93 -4.38 -5.22
CA PHE A 56 2.86 -4.82 -4.33
C PHE A 56 2.82 -6.35 -4.16
N GLN A 57 2.99 -7.08 -5.26
CA GLN A 57 2.97 -8.54 -5.27
C GLN A 57 4.20 -9.15 -4.60
N ASN A 58 5.37 -8.58 -4.85
CA ASN A 58 6.64 -9.03 -4.28
C ASN A 58 6.93 -8.39 -2.91
N GLU A 59 6.06 -7.51 -2.43
CA GLU A 59 6.27 -6.72 -1.21
C GLU A 59 7.61 -5.98 -1.23
N SER A 60 8.05 -5.56 -2.42
CA SER A 60 9.30 -4.86 -2.64
C SER A 60 9.08 -3.35 -2.61
N MET A 61 10.16 -2.58 -2.49
CA MET A 61 10.11 -1.12 -2.61
C MET A 61 10.37 -0.68 -4.06
N GLY A 62 10.47 -1.62 -5.00
CA GLY A 62 10.87 -1.38 -6.38
C GLY A 62 12.16 -0.58 -6.47
N LYS A 63 12.14 0.48 -7.29
CA LYS A 63 13.26 1.41 -7.48
C LYS A 63 13.25 2.59 -6.50
N LEU A 64 12.38 2.57 -5.49
CA LEU A 64 12.20 3.71 -4.58
C LEU A 64 13.42 3.89 -3.67
N ARG A 65 13.97 5.11 -3.68
CA ARG A 65 15.05 5.48 -2.75
C ARG A 65 14.45 5.83 -1.38
N LEU A 66 14.74 4.99 -0.39
CA LEU A 66 14.34 5.21 0.99
C LEU A 66 15.36 6.08 1.73
N ASN A 67 14.87 7.01 2.54
CA ASN A 67 15.71 7.70 3.52
C ASN A 67 15.82 6.90 4.84
N ALA A 68 16.67 7.36 5.76
CA ALA A 68 16.91 6.71 7.05
C ALA A 68 15.65 6.54 7.92
N LYS A 69 14.65 7.41 7.77
CA LYS A 69 13.37 7.34 8.51
C LYS A 69 12.39 6.35 7.87
N GLU A 70 12.53 6.07 6.57
CA GLU A 70 11.66 5.17 5.81
C GLU A 70 12.18 3.73 5.81
N MET A 71 13.49 3.53 6.00
CA MET A 71 14.10 2.19 6.12
C MET A 71 13.39 1.26 7.12
N PRO A 72 13.05 1.67 8.35
CA PRO A 72 12.34 0.78 9.27
C PRO A 72 10.89 0.52 8.87
N LEU A 73 10.27 1.41 8.09
CA LEU A 73 8.87 1.27 7.65
C LEU A 73 8.74 0.24 6.54
N LYS A 74 9.80 -0.02 5.76
CA LYS A 74 9.75 -0.91 4.59
C LYS A 74 9.28 -2.32 4.95
N GLU A 75 9.63 -2.82 6.14
CA GLU A 75 9.37 -4.19 6.57
C GLU A 75 7.90 -4.41 6.97
N VAL A 76 7.20 -3.32 7.32
CA VAL A 76 5.81 -3.37 7.80
C VAL A 76 4.82 -2.70 6.85
N LEU A 77 5.31 -1.90 5.89
CA LEU A 77 4.49 -1.09 4.99
C LEU A 77 3.39 -1.91 4.32
N TRP A 78 3.77 -2.98 3.61
CA TRP A 78 2.82 -3.72 2.78
C TRP A 78 1.75 -4.42 3.61
N GLY A 79 2.11 -5.01 4.75
CA GLY A 79 1.13 -5.63 5.65
C GLY A 79 0.12 -4.60 6.18
N VAL A 80 0.60 -3.45 6.66
CA VAL A 80 -0.28 -2.38 7.17
C VAL A 80 -1.17 -1.80 6.06
N CYS A 81 -0.62 -1.55 4.87
CA CYS A 81 -1.38 -1.04 3.74
C CYS A 81 -2.43 -2.05 3.25
N LYS A 82 -2.07 -3.33 3.08
CA LYS A 82 -2.99 -4.39 2.65
C LYS A 82 -4.16 -4.54 3.62
N ALA A 83 -3.88 -4.62 4.93
CA ALA A 83 -4.93 -4.71 5.95
C ALA A 83 -5.89 -3.51 5.90
N LYS A 84 -5.36 -2.29 5.69
CA LYS A 84 -6.19 -1.09 5.57
C LYS A 84 -7.03 -1.10 4.28
N LEU A 85 -6.43 -1.46 3.15
CA LEU A 85 -7.12 -1.53 1.85
C LEU A 85 -8.24 -2.59 1.87
N VAL A 86 -8.05 -3.72 2.56
CA VAL A 86 -9.09 -4.72 2.80
C VAL A 86 -10.23 -4.14 3.65
N THR A 87 -9.89 -3.44 4.75
CA THR A 87 -10.90 -2.81 5.63
C THR A 87 -11.76 -1.78 4.89
N LEU A 88 -11.18 -1.08 3.91
CA LEU A 88 -11.90 -0.11 3.07
C LEU A 88 -12.66 -0.74 1.90
N GLY A 89 -12.57 -2.07 1.71
CA GLY A 89 -13.19 -2.77 0.58
C GLY A 89 -12.50 -2.54 -0.77
N LEU A 90 -11.28 -1.98 -0.77
CA LEU A 90 -10.48 -1.74 -1.98
C LEU A 90 -9.73 -3.00 -2.42
N LEU A 91 -9.51 -3.93 -1.48
CA LEU A 91 -9.05 -5.28 -1.75
C LEU A 91 -10.06 -6.26 -1.17
N PRO A 92 -10.27 -7.42 -1.82
CA PRO A 92 -11.12 -8.44 -1.24
C PRO A 92 -10.53 -8.91 0.08
N ALA A 93 -11.40 -9.12 1.07
CA ALA A 93 -11.08 -9.83 2.29
C ALA A 93 -10.85 -11.32 1.98
N ARG A 94 -9.72 -11.63 1.34
CA ARG A 94 -9.20 -13.00 1.34
C ARG A 94 -8.65 -13.18 2.72
N ALA A 95 -9.26 -14.06 3.51
CA ALA A 95 -8.89 -14.30 4.90
C ALA A 95 -7.35 -14.32 5.01
N GLU A 96 -6.77 -13.24 5.55
CA GLU A 96 -5.46 -13.36 6.15
C GLU A 96 -5.66 -14.45 7.19
N ALA A 97 -5.06 -15.61 6.96
CA ALA A 97 -4.99 -16.65 7.96
C ALA A 97 -4.60 -15.95 9.25
N ALA A 98 -5.50 -16.01 10.23
CA ALA A 98 -5.35 -15.41 11.53
C ALA A 98 -3.91 -15.58 12.04
N LYS A 99 -3.15 -14.48 12.01
CA LYS A 99 -2.01 -14.29 12.90
C LYS A 99 -2.24 -13.03 13.72
N ALA A 100 -3.38 -13.01 14.38
CA ALA A 100 -3.45 -12.54 15.75
C ALA A 100 -3.38 -13.79 16.63
N ALA A 101 -2.14 -14.19 16.96
CA ALA A 101 -1.84 -15.08 18.08
C ALA A 101 -1.02 -14.27 19.07
#